data_AF-A0A945L3W9-F1
#
_entry.id   AF-A0A945L3W9-F1
#
_cell.length_a   1.000
_cell.length_b   1.000
_cell.length_c   1.000
_cell.angle_alpha   90.00
_cell.angle_beta   90.00
_cell.angle_gamma   90.00
#
_symmetry.space_group_name_H-M   'P 1'
#
loop_
_entity.id
_entity.type
_entity.pdbx_description
1 polymer ?
#
loop_
_entity_poly.entity_id
_entity_poly.type
_entity_poly.pdbx_seq_one_letter_code
_entity_poly.pdbx_strand_id
1 'polypeptide(L)'
;VLSITGGSWAVVASDFMQVLVLMPISIVAAAFSLREVGGLGQLIERFPADRMFGGSTNYALIIWIWIAVIIVKQFASTNNLMEASRYLCAKDTWHARKGALLASSLFIIGPLVWFIPPMTSAVLIPDIDAMFPQLKNGSEAAYVAMCIKVLPAGMLGLLMSGIFAATMSSMDSGLNRNAGIFVKNYYQSILRPHALDKELLIAGKIATAIFGVLIILAGIKFSQLKDIGLFDLMLQFGALVAIPMQVPLIWGVVIKKTPDWACWATIALGLTTSFLVKTFLTAEFLQKALNLTEPFSGREASDLTMILGVVINLTVGSSFFLFSMRFYKEPEAKRAEEVDTLFQNLNTEVVSGDEVSEVDRSQSKALGILSAIYGAFVGLMAVLPNPTSGRLAFAFCGSVLLLIGWGLWKSSGKNR
;
A
#
# COMPACT_ATOMS: atom_id res chain seq x y z
N VAL A 1 4.64 8.87 -17.45
CA VAL A 1 5.76 9.66 -18.05
C VAL A 1 7.03 9.48 -17.23
N LEU A 2 6.98 9.74 -15.92
CA LEU A 2 8.10 9.56 -14.98
C LEU A 2 8.73 8.15 -15.05
N SER A 3 7.91 7.08 -15.00
CA SER A 3 8.41 5.70 -15.15
C SER A 3 9.14 5.42 -16.47
N ILE A 4 8.72 6.09 -17.56
CA ILE A 4 9.23 5.84 -18.91
C ILE A 4 10.58 6.55 -19.14
N THR A 5 10.83 7.66 -18.44
CA THR A 5 12.00 8.52 -18.66
C THR A 5 13.05 8.46 -17.54
N GLY A 6 12.66 8.18 -16.29
CA GLY A 6 13.55 8.27 -15.13
C GLY A 6 14.14 6.95 -14.61
N GLY A 7 13.58 5.80 -15.00
CA GLY A 7 14.01 4.50 -14.48
C GLY A 7 13.69 4.30 -12.98
N SER A 8 14.13 3.17 -12.41
CA SER A 8 13.80 2.78 -11.03
C SER A 8 14.33 3.76 -9.97
N TRP A 9 15.52 4.33 -10.17
CA TRP A 9 16.12 5.27 -9.22
C TRP A 9 15.30 6.56 -9.10
N ALA A 10 14.86 7.14 -10.22
CA ALA A 10 14.08 8.38 -10.19
C ALA A 10 12.74 8.18 -9.48
N VAL A 11 12.11 7.01 -9.67
CA VAL A 11 10.87 6.64 -8.96
C VAL A 11 11.15 6.60 -7.46
N VAL A 12 12.12 5.81 -7.01
CA VAL A 12 12.46 5.70 -5.57
C VAL A 12 12.85 7.04 -4.95
N ALA A 13 13.63 7.86 -5.68
CA ALA A 13 14.00 9.20 -5.22
C ALA A 13 12.78 10.11 -5.09
N SER A 14 11.84 10.06 -6.04
CA SER A 14 10.60 10.84 -5.97
C SER A 14 9.71 10.39 -4.81
N ASP A 15 9.58 9.09 -4.57
CA ASP A 15 8.81 8.52 -3.46
C ASP A 15 9.36 8.97 -2.11
N PHE A 16 10.69 8.92 -1.99
CA PHE A 16 11.38 9.41 -0.80
C PHE A 16 11.10 10.89 -0.54
N MET A 17 11.19 11.73 -1.57
CA MET A 17 10.89 13.16 -1.46
C MET A 17 9.43 13.42 -1.09
N GLN A 18 8.50 12.65 -1.63
CA GLN A 18 7.07 12.77 -1.30
C GLN A 18 6.80 12.45 0.18
N VAL A 19 7.37 11.35 0.69
CA VAL A 19 7.24 10.99 2.11
C VAL A 19 7.83 12.08 3.01
N LEU A 20 9.00 12.62 2.63
CA LEU A 20 9.65 13.69 3.38
C LEU A 20 8.83 14.97 3.46
N VAL A 21 8.09 15.33 2.40
CA VAL A 21 7.22 16.52 2.39
C VAL A 21 5.92 16.25 3.13
N LEU A 22 5.28 15.10 2.87
CA LEU A 22 3.96 14.78 3.40
C LEU A 22 3.96 14.49 4.89
N MET A 23 5.01 13.84 5.42
CA MET A 23 5.05 13.45 6.83
C MET A 23 4.99 14.66 7.78
N PRO A 24 5.84 15.71 7.66
CA PRO A 24 5.75 16.89 8.51
C PRO A 24 4.42 17.63 8.36
N ILE A 25 3.88 17.73 7.14
CA ILE A 25 2.56 18.35 6.90
C ILE A 25 1.46 17.58 7.61
N SER A 26 1.52 16.24 7.60
CA SER A 26 0.55 15.39 8.28
C SER A 26 0.65 15.54 9.81
N ILE A 27 1.86 15.72 10.35
CA ILE A 27 2.07 16.04 11.78
C ILE A 27 1.44 17.39 12.13
N VAL A 28 1.64 18.42 11.29
CA VAL A 28 0.98 19.73 11.47
C VAL A 28 -0.54 19.58 11.40
N ALA A 29 -1.06 18.86 10.41
CA ALA A 29 -2.49 18.62 10.25
C ALA A 29 -3.08 17.96 11.50
N ALA A 30 -2.41 16.92 12.03
CA ALA A 30 -2.81 16.26 13.27
C ALA A 30 -2.80 17.22 14.47
N ALA A 31 -1.72 17.99 14.64
CA ALA A 31 -1.60 18.95 15.74
C ALA A 31 -2.66 20.04 15.70
N PHE A 32 -2.93 20.62 14.52
CA PHE A 32 -3.95 21.65 14.36
C PHE A 32 -5.36 21.08 14.48
N SER A 33 -5.59 19.86 14.01
CA SER A 33 -6.85 19.16 14.19
C SER A 33 -7.17 18.89 15.67
N LEU A 34 -6.17 18.43 16.43
CA LEU A 34 -6.32 18.27 17.88
C LEU A 34 -6.57 19.58 18.59
N ARG A 35 -5.88 20.66 18.19
CA ARG A 35 -6.12 21.98 18.77
C ARG A 35 -7.54 22.45 18.51
N GLU A 36 -8.06 22.26 17.31
CA GLU A 36 -9.39 22.70 16.89
C GLU A 36 -10.52 21.97 17.66
N VAL A 37 -10.35 20.68 17.96
CA VAL A 37 -11.34 19.93 18.76
C VAL A 37 -11.26 20.24 20.26
N GLY A 38 -10.19 20.88 20.73
CA GLY A 38 -9.95 21.19 22.15
C GLY A 38 -9.01 20.22 22.87
N GLY A 39 -8.22 19.44 22.13
CA GLY A 39 -7.24 18.49 22.63
C GLY A 39 -7.72 17.03 22.65
N LEU A 40 -6.82 16.12 23.05
CA LEU A 40 -7.10 14.68 23.08
C LEU A 40 -8.25 14.30 24.04
N GLY A 41 -8.34 14.97 25.20
CA GLY A 41 -9.43 14.72 26.15
C GLY A 41 -10.80 15.02 25.55
N GLN A 42 -10.94 16.19 24.92
CA GLN A 42 -12.18 16.60 24.25
C GLN A 42 -12.50 15.73 23.03
N LEU A 43 -11.47 15.27 22.30
CA LEU A 43 -11.67 14.30 21.23
C LEU A 43 -12.30 13.03 21.79
N ILE A 44 -11.72 12.43 22.84
CA ILE A 44 -12.22 11.16 23.42
C ILE A 44 -13.65 11.33 23.96
N GLU A 45 -13.92 12.42 24.66
CA GLU A 45 -15.23 12.69 25.28
C GLU A 45 -16.34 12.88 24.24
N ARG A 46 -16.04 13.59 23.14
CA ARG A 46 -17.02 13.94 22.10
C ARG A 46 -17.03 12.97 20.92
N PHE A 47 -16.12 11.99 20.89
CA PHE A 47 -16.02 11.07 19.78
C PHE A 47 -17.30 10.23 19.71
N PRO A 48 -17.93 10.08 18.53
CA PRO A 48 -19.11 9.24 18.38
C PRO A 48 -18.72 7.76 18.44
N ALA A 49 -18.42 7.25 19.64
CA ALA A 49 -17.94 5.89 19.88
C ALA A 49 -18.95 4.82 19.40
N ASP A 50 -20.24 5.11 19.50
CA ASP A 50 -21.32 4.25 19.00
C ASP A 50 -21.22 4.01 17.48
N ARG A 51 -20.70 4.98 16.72
CA ARG A 51 -20.43 4.82 15.28
C ARG A 51 -19.19 3.96 15.01
N MET A 52 -18.25 3.86 15.95
CA MET A 52 -17.02 3.09 15.78
C MET A 52 -17.24 1.60 16.06
N PHE A 53 -17.92 1.29 17.16
CA PHE A 53 -18.14 -0.08 17.66
C PHE A 53 -19.53 -0.64 17.39
N GLY A 54 -20.37 0.07 16.62
CA GLY A 54 -21.74 -0.33 16.35
C GLY A 54 -22.60 -0.27 17.61
N GLY A 55 -23.79 0.32 17.52
CA GLY A 55 -24.73 0.35 18.66
C GLY A 55 -25.27 -1.03 19.05
N SER A 56 -24.91 -2.12 18.34
CA SER A 56 -25.36 -3.48 18.57
C SER A 56 -24.34 -4.31 19.36
N THR A 57 -24.80 -5.09 20.33
CA THR A 57 -23.95 -5.99 21.15
C THR A 57 -23.16 -7.01 20.31
N ASN A 58 -23.68 -7.40 19.14
CA ASN A 58 -23.04 -8.38 18.26
C ASN A 58 -21.86 -7.80 17.45
N TYR A 59 -21.86 -6.50 17.15
CA TYR A 59 -20.80 -5.90 16.33
C TYR A 59 -19.44 -5.91 17.04
N ALA A 60 -19.43 -5.79 18.38
CA ALA A 60 -18.21 -5.86 19.17
C ALA A 60 -17.45 -7.17 18.97
N LEU A 61 -18.14 -8.30 18.80
CA LEU A 61 -17.49 -9.58 18.50
C LEU A 61 -17.03 -9.65 17.03
N ILE A 62 -17.86 -9.19 16.10
CA ILE A 62 -17.55 -9.18 14.66
C ILE A 62 -16.29 -8.35 14.39
N ILE A 63 -16.15 -7.17 15.01
CA ILE A 63 -14.99 -6.31 14.81
C ILE A 63 -13.69 -6.94 15.33
N TRP A 64 -13.71 -7.67 16.46
CA TRP A 64 -12.51 -8.36 16.95
C TRP A 64 -12.09 -9.51 16.02
N ILE A 65 -13.05 -10.27 15.49
CA ILE A 65 -12.78 -11.28 14.47
C ILE A 65 -12.22 -10.62 13.20
N TRP A 66 -12.83 -9.52 12.76
CA TRP A 66 -12.39 -8.75 11.61
C TRP A 66 -10.93 -8.29 11.77
N ILE A 67 -10.57 -7.74 12.94
CA ILE A 67 -9.20 -7.32 13.26
C ILE A 67 -8.23 -8.50 13.15
N ALA A 68 -8.55 -9.65 13.76
CA ALA A 68 -7.71 -10.84 13.70
C ALA A 68 -7.51 -11.32 12.25
N VAL A 69 -8.59 -11.35 11.47
CA VAL A 69 -8.56 -11.79 10.06
C VAL A 69 -7.81 -10.81 9.18
N ILE A 70 -7.94 -9.50 9.41
CA ILE A 70 -7.17 -8.47 8.69
C ILE A 70 -5.68 -8.56 8.98
N ILE A 71 -5.29 -8.86 10.22
CA ILE A 71 -3.88 -9.11 10.55
C ILE A 71 -3.34 -10.30 9.75
N VAL A 72 -4.08 -11.41 9.69
CA VAL A 72 -3.69 -12.59 8.90
C VAL A 72 -3.61 -12.26 7.41
N LYS A 73 -4.62 -11.56 6.87
CA LYS A 73 -4.63 -11.08 5.48
C LYS A 73 -3.43 -10.18 5.18
N GLN A 74 -3.11 -9.25 6.08
CA GLN A 74 -2.03 -8.30 5.88
C GLN A 74 -0.66 -8.98 5.98
N PHE A 75 -0.52 -9.96 6.88
CA PHE A 75 0.66 -10.80 6.97
C PHE A 75 0.91 -11.56 5.66
N ALA A 76 -0.11 -12.25 5.13
CA ALA A 76 -0.04 -12.95 3.84
C ALA A 76 0.28 -12.01 2.68
N SER A 77 -0.34 -10.82 2.67
CA SER A 77 -0.14 -9.83 1.62
C SER A 77 1.24 -9.18 1.62
N THR A 78 1.94 -9.18 2.75
CA THR A 78 3.27 -8.57 2.89
C THR A 78 4.39 -9.61 2.75
N ASN A 79 4.15 -10.85 3.18
CA ASN A 79 5.17 -11.92 3.23
C ASN A 79 4.99 -12.92 2.08
N ASN A 80 5.08 -12.45 0.84
CA ASN A 80 5.01 -13.30 -0.35
C ASN A 80 6.10 -12.91 -1.37
N LEU A 81 6.37 -13.81 -2.31
CA LEU A 81 7.42 -13.62 -3.32
C LEU A 81 7.21 -12.38 -4.20
N MET A 82 5.95 -11.98 -4.40
CA MET A 82 5.62 -10.78 -5.14
C MET A 82 6.16 -9.56 -4.37
N GLU A 83 5.77 -9.35 -3.12
CA GLU A 83 6.25 -8.17 -2.35
C GLU A 83 7.74 -8.21 -1.99
N ALA A 84 8.37 -9.40 -1.97
CA ALA A 84 9.80 -9.54 -1.73
C ALA A 84 10.68 -8.82 -2.77
N SER A 85 10.17 -8.53 -3.98
CA SER A 85 10.96 -7.89 -5.04
C SER A 85 11.48 -6.49 -4.66
N ARG A 86 10.86 -5.83 -3.68
CA ARG A 86 11.32 -4.53 -3.16
C ARG A 86 12.68 -4.61 -2.48
N TYR A 87 13.05 -5.77 -1.92
CA TYR A 87 14.34 -5.98 -1.30
C TYR A 87 15.48 -6.21 -2.30
N LEU A 88 15.19 -6.44 -3.57
CA LEU A 88 16.21 -6.56 -4.62
C LEU A 88 16.97 -5.25 -4.88
N CYS A 89 16.40 -4.12 -4.47
CA CYS A 89 17.04 -2.81 -4.53
C CYS A 89 17.87 -2.50 -3.26
N ALA A 90 17.86 -3.38 -2.26
CA ALA A 90 18.67 -3.21 -1.08
C ALA A 90 20.12 -3.63 -1.37
N LYS A 91 21.06 -2.91 -0.76
CA LYS A 91 22.50 -3.14 -0.90
C LYS A 91 22.93 -4.54 -0.49
N ASP A 92 22.46 -4.99 0.66
CA ASP A 92 22.76 -6.29 1.26
C ASP A 92 21.64 -6.69 2.22
N THR A 93 21.73 -7.91 2.75
CA THR A 93 20.72 -8.47 3.66
C THR A 93 20.54 -7.63 4.92
N TRP A 94 21.59 -6.98 5.42
CA TRP A 94 21.50 -6.16 6.63
C TRP A 94 20.79 -4.83 6.38
N HIS A 95 21.08 -4.16 5.27
CA HIS A 95 20.37 -2.95 4.83
C HIS A 95 18.90 -3.27 4.51
N ALA A 96 18.62 -4.44 3.91
CA ALA A 96 17.25 -4.91 3.70
C ALA A 96 16.48 -5.04 5.04
N ARG A 97 17.10 -5.67 6.06
CA ARG A 97 16.51 -5.79 7.42
C ARG A 97 16.27 -4.44 8.07
N LYS A 98 17.21 -3.49 7.93
CA LYS A 98 17.03 -2.12 8.43
C LYS A 98 15.90 -1.39 7.73
N GLY A 99 15.80 -1.53 6.42
CA GLY A 99 14.69 -0.98 5.63
C GLY A 99 13.34 -1.53 6.11
N ALA A 100 13.26 -2.85 6.33
CA ALA A 100 12.08 -3.49 6.88
C ALA A 100 11.72 -2.96 8.29
N LEU A 101 12.69 -2.85 9.20
CA LEU A 101 12.48 -2.32 10.56
C LEU A 101 12.01 -0.85 10.55
N LEU A 102 12.59 -0.02 9.67
CA LEU A 102 12.15 1.36 9.49
C LEU A 102 10.71 1.40 9.01
N ALA A 103 10.36 0.60 7.99
CA ALA A 103 9.00 0.51 7.48
C ALA A 103 8.02 0.08 8.59
N SER A 104 8.34 -0.99 9.33
CA SER A 104 7.51 -1.46 10.46
C SER A 104 7.30 -0.38 11.52
N SER A 105 8.35 0.36 11.87
CA SER A 105 8.26 1.47 12.85
C SER A 105 7.35 2.59 12.35
N LEU A 106 7.49 2.97 11.07
CA LEU A 106 6.63 3.97 10.43
C LEU A 106 5.18 3.50 10.30
N PHE A 107 4.93 2.21 10.10
CA PHE A 107 3.57 1.66 10.09
C PHE A 107 2.92 1.61 11.47
N ILE A 108 3.68 1.66 12.56
CA ILE A 108 3.14 1.78 13.92
C ILE A 108 2.83 3.24 14.25
N ILE A 109 3.76 4.15 13.97
CA ILE A 109 3.65 5.57 14.36
C ILE A 109 2.79 6.36 13.38
N GLY A 110 2.95 6.11 12.07
CA GLY A 110 2.29 6.85 10.99
C GLY A 110 0.77 6.90 11.12
N PRO A 111 0.08 5.76 11.33
CA PRO A 111 -1.36 5.75 11.53
C PRO A 111 -1.84 6.62 12.69
N LEU A 112 -1.10 6.70 13.80
CA LEU A 112 -1.48 7.54 14.93
C LEU A 112 -1.57 9.02 14.52
N VAL A 113 -0.69 9.48 13.64
CA VAL A 113 -0.72 10.84 13.11
C VAL A 113 -1.82 11.00 12.06
N TRP A 114 -1.96 10.03 11.15
CA TRP A 114 -2.85 10.15 9.99
C TRP A 114 -4.32 9.95 10.32
N PHE A 115 -4.65 9.19 11.38
CA PHE A 115 -6.03 8.99 11.82
C PHE A 115 -6.57 10.16 12.65
N ILE A 116 -5.72 11.00 13.23
CA ILE A 116 -6.17 12.15 14.03
C ILE A 116 -7.08 13.09 13.22
N PRO A 117 -6.70 13.63 12.04
CA PRO A 117 -7.57 14.55 11.32
C PRO A 117 -8.94 13.95 10.97
N PRO A 118 -9.05 12.73 10.39
CA PRO A 118 -10.35 12.09 10.15
C PRO A 118 -11.17 11.82 11.43
N MET A 119 -10.52 11.45 12.54
CA MET A 119 -11.22 11.24 13.81
C MET A 119 -11.80 12.56 14.35
N THR A 120 -11.04 13.66 14.24
CA THR A 120 -11.54 14.98 14.65
C THR A 120 -12.62 15.51 13.71
N SER A 121 -12.59 15.18 12.41
CA SER A 121 -13.66 15.59 11.49
C SER A 121 -14.98 14.92 11.83
N ALA A 122 -14.98 13.69 12.36
CA ALA A 122 -16.20 13.04 12.82
C ALA A 122 -16.92 13.82 13.93
N VAL A 123 -16.19 14.64 14.69
CA VAL A 123 -16.73 15.53 15.75
C VAL A 123 -17.05 16.92 15.21
N LEU A 124 -16.18 17.47 14.36
CA LEU A 124 -16.20 18.87 13.94
C LEU A 124 -16.93 19.14 12.62
N ILE A 125 -17.18 18.09 11.83
CA ILE A 125 -17.80 18.14 10.49
C ILE A 125 -18.79 16.95 10.38
N PRO A 126 -19.90 16.95 11.15
CA PRO A 126 -20.85 15.85 11.14
C PRO A 126 -21.57 15.67 9.78
N ASP A 127 -21.78 16.76 9.04
CA ASP A 127 -22.46 16.76 7.72
C ASP A 127 -21.47 16.79 6.56
N ILE A 128 -20.42 15.96 6.63
CA ILE A 128 -19.36 15.93 5.62
C ILE A 128 -19.87 15.60 4.21
N ASP A 129 -20.96 14.84 4.10
CA ASP A 129 -21.59 14.49 2.82
C ASP A 129 -22.06 15.73 2.06
N ALA A 130 -22.53 16.77 2.75
CA ALA A 130 -22.95 18.02 2.14
C ALA A 130 -21.76 18.82 1.55
N MET A 131 -20.55 18.61 2.07
CA MET A 131 -19.33 19.24 1.56
C MET A 131 -18.82 18.56 0.29
N PHE A 132 -19.09 17.26 0.12
CA PHE A 132 -18.64 16.47 -1.01
C PHE A 132 -19.80 15.68 -1.65
N PRO A 133 -20.81 16.34 -2.22
CA PRO A 133 -21.99 15.68 -2.79
C PRO A 133 -21.68 14.76 -3.98
N GLN A 134 -20.50 14.91 -4.59
CA GLN A 134 -19.98 14.05 -5.64
C GLN A 134 -19.49 12.68 -5.12
N LEU A 135 -19.25 12.56 -3.82
CA LEU A 135 -18.85 11.29 -3.19
C LEU A 135 -20.09 10.59 -2.66
N LYS A 136 -20.12 9.26 -2.80
CA LYS A 136 -21.17 8.45 -2.17
C LYS A 136 -21.08 8.53 -0.65
N ASN A 137 -19.85 8.50 -0.14
CA ASN A 137 -19.56 8.54 1.28
C ASN A 137 -18.56 9.66 1.52
N GLY A 138 -19.04 10.81 2.00
CA GLY A 138 -18.23 11.99 2.26
C GLY A 138 -17.14 11.74 3.31
N SER A 139 -17.27 10.69 4.14
CA SER A 139 -16.21 10.29 5.08
C SER A 139 -14.92 9.84 4.38
N GLU A 140 -14.96 9.47 3.10
CA GLU A 140 -13.75 9.20 2.30
C GLU A 140 -12.90 10.47 2.11
N ALA A 141 -13.52 11.66 2.18
CA ALA A 141 -12.83 12.94 2.14
C ALA A 141 -12.50 13.50 3.54
N ALA A 142 -12.75 12.76 4.64
CA ALA A 142 -12.57 13.23 6.02
C ALA A 142 -11.20 13.87 6.29
N TYR A 143 -10.13 13.23 5.82
CA TYR A 143 -8.77 13.75 5.97
C TYR A 143 -8.61 15.13 5.31
N VAL A 144 -9.07 15.25 4.05
CA VAL A 144 -8.97 16.47 3.26
C VAL A 144 -9.91 17.55 3.81
N ALA A 145 -11.13 17.19 4.21
CA ALA A 145 -12.11 18.08 4.81
C ALA A 145 -11.55 18.76 6.07
N MET A 146 -10.91 17.97 6.94
CA MET A 146 -10.27 18.51 8.13
C MET A 146 -9.09 19.41 7.77
N CYS A 147 -8.26 18.99 6.82
CA CYS A 147 -7.13 19.78 6.35
C CYS A 147 -7.55 21.12 5.74
N ILE A 148 -8.65 21.18 4.99
CA ILE A 148 -9.23 22.43 4.46
C ILE A 148 -9.59 23.39 5.61
N LYS A 149 -10.12 22.84 6.71
CA LYS A 149 -10.55 23.62 7.86
C LYS A 149 -9.37 24.17 8.69
N VAL A 150 -8.31 23.38 8.89
CA VAL A 150 -7.27 23.71 9.88
C VAL A 150 -5.92 24.14 9.30
N LEU A 151 -5.58 23.76 8.07
CA LEU A 151 -4.27 24.10 7.52
C LEU A 151 -4.21 25.55 7.02
N PRO A 152 -3.05 26.22 7.18
CA PRO A 152 -2.87 27.58 6.68
C PRO A 152 -2.86 27.63 5.15
N ALA A 153 -3.15 28.81 4.60
CA ALA A 153 -3.11 29.06 3.17
C ALA A 153 -1.72 28.70 2.61
N GLY A 154 -1.70 27.95 1.50
CA GLY A 154 -0.49 27.39 0.88
C GLY A 154 -0.15 25.97 1.33
N MET A 155 -0.36 25.61 2.60
CA MET A 155 -0.02 24.26 3.10
C MET A 155 -1.02 23.21 2.61
N LEU A 156 -2.28 23.59 2.46
CA LEU A 156 -3.28 22.75 1.78
C LEU A 156 -2.84 22.43 0.34
N GLY A 157 -2.28 23.40 -0.39
CA GLY A 157 -1.74 23.19 -1.72
C GLY A 157 -0.59 22.19 -1.73
N LEU A 158 0.38 22.35 -0.82
CA LEU A 158 1.48 21.40 -0.64
C LEU A 158 0.98 19.99 -0.33
N LEU A 159 -0.02 19.86 0.55
CA LEU A 159 -0.63 18.58 0.90
C LEU A 159 -1.27 17.95 -0.34
N MET A 160 -2.12 18.68 -1.07
CA MET A 160 -2.80 18.19 -2.26
C MET A 160 -1.80 17.77 -3.35
N SER A 161 -0.77 18.59 -3.60
CA SER A 161 0.32 18.25 -4.52
C SER A 161 1.04 16.96 -4.09
N GLY A 162 1.30 16.80 -2.79
CA GLY A 162 1.91 15.59 -2.25
C GLY A 162 1.01 14.35 -2.39
N ILE A 163 -0.29 14.46 -2.12
CA ILE A 163 -1.25 13.35 -2.30
C ILE A 163 -1.28 12.90 -3.77
N PHE A 164 -1.36 13.86 -4.71
CA PHE A 164 -1.29 13.54 -6.14
C PHE A 164 0.05 12.89 -6.51
N ALA A 165 1.17 13.40 -5.99
CA ALA A 165 2.49 12.85 -6.22
C ALA A 165 2.61 11.40 -5.69
N ALA A 166 2.15 11.14 -4.46
CA ALA A 166 2.13 9.79 -3.85
C ALA A 166 1.25 8.81 -4.64
N THR A 167 0.13 9.29 -5.19
CA THR A 167 -0.76 8.49 -6.04
C THR A 167 -0.07 8.14 -7.35
N MET A 168 0.56 9.13 -8.01
CA MET A 168 1.32 8.92 -9.23
C MET A 168 2.47 7.93 -9.03
N SER A 169 3.21 8.05 -7.92
CA SER A 169 4.29 7.13 -7.53
C SER A 169 3.82 5.67 -7.43
N SER A 170 2.70 5.45 -6.74
CA SER A 170 2.14 4.11 -6.56
C SER A 170 1.68 3.50 -7.89
N MET A 171 1.05 4.32 -8.75
CA MET A 171 0.67 3.92 -10.10
C MET A 171 1.89 3.63 -10.98
N ASP A 172 2.92 4.46 -10.92
CA ASP A 172 4.18 4.32 -11.65
C ASP A 172 4.87 2.99 -11.30
N SER A 173 5.02 2.71 -10.01
CA SER A 173 5.59 1.45 -9.52
C SER A 173 4.77 0.22 -9.98
N GLY A 174 3.45 0.28 -9.87
CA GLY A 174 2.56 -0.82 -10.28
C GLY A 174 2.58 -1.08 -11.79
N LEU A 175 2.52 -0.02 -12.60
CA LEU A 175 2.57 -0.13 -14.06
C LEU A 175 3.92 -0.64 -14.54
N ASN A 176 5.02 -0.09 -14.02
CA ASN A 176 6.37 -0.52 -14.40
C ASN A 176 6.62 -1.98 -14.03
N ARG A 177 6.16 -2.40 -12.84
CA ARG A 177 6.22 -3.79 -12.40
C ARG A 177 5.46 -4.72 -13.36
N ASN A 178 4.19 -4.40 -13.66
CA ASN A 178 3.36 -5.24 -14.52
C ASN A 178 3.88 -5.30 -15.96
N ALA A 179 4.38 -4.17 -16.48
CA ALA A 179 5.03 -4.13 -17.79
C ALA A 179 6.32 -4.97 -17.81
N GLY A 180 7.14 -4.92 -16.75
CA GLY A 180 8.32 -5.76 -16.61
C GLY A 180 7.99 -7.26 -16.58
N ILE A 181 6.95 -7.64 -15.83
CA ILE A 181 6.44 -9.02 -15.78
C ILE A 181 5.99 -9.45 -17.19
N PHE A 182 5.21 -8.63 -17.88
CA PHE A 182 4.77 -8.93 -19.24
C PHE A 182 5.94 -9.10 -20.21
N VAL A 183 6.91 -8.18 -20.17
CA VAL A 183 8.07 -8.21 -21.07
C VAL A 183 8.93 -9.44 -20.81
N LYS A 184 9.25 -9.75 -19.56
CA LYS A 184 10.13 -10.88 -19.24
C LYS A 184 9.43 -12.23 -19.34
N ASN A 185 8.23 -12.36 -18.77
CA ASN A 185 7.58 -13.66 -18.61
C ASN A 185 6.74 -14.06 -19.83
N TYR A 186 6.29 -13.10 -20.64
CA TYR A 186 5.48 -13.39 -21.82
C TYR A 186 6.17 -12.99 -23.12
N TYR A 187 6.52 -11.72 -23.28
CA TYR A 187 7.08 -11.23 -24.54
C TYR A 187 8.43 -11.88 -24.88
N GLN A 188 9.40 -11.80 -23.97
CA GLN A 188 10.71 -12.41 -24.16
C GLN A 188 10.60 -13.93 -24.11
N SER A 189 9.99 -14.50 -23.07
CA SER A 189 10.01 -15.96 -22.88
C SER A 189 9.22 -16.75 -23.93
N ILE A 190 8.13 -16.20 -24.49
CA ILE A 190 7.20 -16.96 -25.35
C ILE A 190 7.19 -16.39 -26.78
N LEU A 191 7.09 -15.07 -26.92
CA LEU A 191 6.80 -14.43 -28.21
C LEU A 191 8.07 -14.11 -29.03
N ARG A 192 9.13 -13.65 -28.36
CA ARG A 192 10.43 -13.28 -28.93
C ARG A 192 11.60 -13.67 -27.99
N PRO A 193 12.01 -14.96 -27.94
CA PRO A 193 13.11 -15.44 -27.10
C PRO A 193 14.46 -14.74 -27.30
N HIS A 194 14.71 -14.22 -28.51
CA HIS A 194 15.96 -13.58 -28.90
C HIS A 194 15.83 -12.05 -29.07
N ALA A 195 14.82 -11.43 -28.45
CA ALA A 195 14.65 -9.98 -28.50
C ALA A 195 15.87 -9.25 -27.90
N LEU A 196 16.33 -8.20 -28.59
CA LEU A 196 17.40 -7.32 -28.11
C LEU A 196 16.90 -6.39 -26.99
N ASP A 197 17.79 -5.89 -26.15
CA ASP A 197 17.41 -4.99 -25.03
C ASP A 197 16.62 -3.75 -25.49
N LYS A 198 16.95 -3.20 -26.66
CA LYS A 198 16.20 -2.08 -27.27
C LYS A 198 14.75 -2.47 -27.59
N GLU A 199 14.54 -3.68 -28.10
CA GLU A 199 13.20 -4.20 -28.42
C GLU A 199 12.40 -4.46 -27.14
N LEU A 200 13.04 -5.06 -26.12
CA LEU A 200 12.42 -5.27 -24.80
C LEU A 200 12.00 -3.94 -24.14
N LEU A 201 12.83 -2.91 -24.26
CA LEU A 201 12.52 -1.57 -23.75
C LEU A 201 11.29 -0.98 -24.46
N ILE A 202 11.21 -1.10 -25.79
CA ILE A 202 10.06 -0.62 -26.57
C ILE A 202 8.80 -1.40 -26.18
N ALA A 203 8.88 -2.73 -26.10
CA ALA A 203 7.77 -3.57 -25.67
C ALA A 203 7.28 -3.18 -24.27
N GLY A 204 8.18 -2.88 -23.34
CA GLY A 204 7.85 -2.40 -22.00
C GLY A 204 7.13 -1.05 -22.00
N LYS A 205 7.59 -0.09 -22.82
CA LYS A 205 6.93 1.21 -22.98
C LYS A 205 5.51 1.07 -23.55
N ILE A 206 5.33 0.21 -24.56
CA ILE A 206 4.01 -0.07 -25.15
C ILE A 206 3.09 -0.75 -24.13
N ALA A 207 3.56 -1.79 -23.44
CA ALA A 207 2.78 -2.47 -22.41
C ALA A 207 2.35 -1.51 -21.29
N THR A 208 3.26 -0.63 -20.85
CA THR A 208 2.96 0.42 -19.86
C THR A 208 1.86 1.35 -20.35
N ALA A 209 1.90 1.79 -21.61
CA ALA A 209 0.88 2.66 -22.18
C ALA A 209 -0.49 1.96 -22.25
N ILE A 210 -0.52 0.71 -22.71
CA ILE A 210 -1.76 -0.08 -22.81
C ILE A 210 -2.36 -0.30 -21.41
N PHE A 211 -1.57 -0.75 -20.43
CA PHE A 211 -2.05 -0.93 -19.06
C PHE A 211 -2.51 0.40 -18.44
N GLY A 212 -1.83 1.50 -18.71
CA GLY A 212 -2.26 2.83 -18.28
C GLY A 212 -3.65 3.21 -18.81
N VAL A 213 -3.90 3.00 -20.11
CA VAL A 213 -5.22 3.25 -20.73
C VAL A 213 -6.29 2.36 -20.09
N LEU A 214 -6.01 1.06 -19.89
CA LEU A 214 -6.95 0.14 -19.26
C LEU A 214 -7.30 0.54 -17.82
N ILE A 215 -6.32 0.98 -17.03
CA ILE A 215 -6.54 1.46 -15.67
C ILE A 215 -7.39 2.74 -15.65
N ILE A 216 -7.16 3.68 -16.58
CA ILE A 216 -7.97 4.90 -16.71
C ILE A 216 -9.42 4.54 -17.03
N LEU A 217 -9.65 3.64 -18.00
CA LEU A 217 -10.99 3.19 -18.36
C LEU A 217 -11.69 2.49 -17.19
N ALA A 218 -10.98 1.62 -16.48
CA ALA A 218 -11.50 0.96 -15.28
C ALA A 218 -11.81 1.96 -14.17
N GLY A 219 -10.94 2.94 -13.92
CA GLY A 219 -11.14 4.00 -12.94
C GLY A 219 -12.38 4.85 -13.22
N ILE A 220 -12.60 5.24 -14.48
CA ILE A 220 -13.81 5.96 -14.90
C ILE A 220 -15.07 5.11 -14.67
N LYS A 221 -15.00 3.80 -14.94
CA LYS A 221 -16.11 2.89 -14.66
C LYS A 221 -16.38 2.75 -13.17
N PHE A 222 -15.34 2.62 -12.35
CA PHE A 222 -15.49 2.54 -10.90
C PHE A 222 -16.01 3.84 -10.29
N SER A 223 -15.62 5.01 -10.81
CA SER A 223 -16.19 6.29 -10.36
C SER A 223 -17.68 6.45 -10.70
N GLN A 224 -18.21 5.66 -11.63
CA GLN A 224 -19.64 5.63 -11.96
C GLN A 224 -20.44 4.65 -11.08
N LEU A 225 -19.78 3.74 -10.36
CA LEU A 225 -20.46 2.80 -9.46
C LEU A 225 -20.92 3.55 -8.21
N LYS A 226 -22.22 3.83 -8.13
CA LYS A 226 -22.84 4.54 -7.00
C LYS A 226 -23.20 3.63 -5.83
N ASP A 227 -22.98 2.33 -5.94
CA ASP A 227 -23.52 1.34 -4.99
C ASP A 227 -22.51 0.88 -3.93
N ILE A 228 -21.21 1.08 -4.13
CA ILE A 228 -20.17 0.60 -3.21
C ILE A 228 -19.16 1.73 -2.95
N GLY A 229 -18.74 1.93 -1.69
CA GLY A 229 -17.68 2.87 -1.35
C GLY A 229 -16.32 2.43 -1.92
N LEU A 230 -15.42 3.37 -2.19
CA LEU A 230 -14.11 3.08 -2.79
C LEU A 230 -13.26 2.21 -1.86
N PHE A 231 -13.30 2.48 -0.56
CA PHE A 231 -12.58 1.69 0.44
C PHE A 231 -13.09 0.24 0.51
N ASP A 232 -14.40 0.04 0.51
CA ASP A 232 -15.02 -1.30 0.52
C ASP A 232 -14.69 -2.07 -0.76
N LEU A 233 -14.73 -1.39 -1.92
CA LEU A 233 -14.34 -1.98 -3.20
C LEU A 233 -12.88 -2.46 -3.16
N MET A 234 -11.96 -1.63 -2.64
CA MET A 234 -10.56 -2.00 -2.47
C MET A 234 -10.39 -3.24 -1.58
N LEU A 235 -11.08 -3.28 -0.43
CA LEU A 235 -11.02 -4.42 0.49
C LEU A 235 -11.56 -5.70 -0.15
N GLN A 236 -12.69 -5.62 -0.86
CA GLN A 236 -13.28 -6.78 -1.54
C GLN A 236 -12.37 -7.33 -2.63
N PHE A 237 -11.76 -6.47 -3.47
CA PHE A 237 -10.78 -6.91 -4.47
C PHE A 237 -9.55 -7.56 -3.80
N GLY A 238 -9.07 -6.98 -2.69
CA GLY A 238 -7.98 -7.54 -1.91
C GLY A 238 -8.30 -8.94 -1.36
N ALA A 239 -9.51 -9.13 -0.82
CA ALA A 239 -9.90 -10.40 -0.23
C ALA A 239 -10.21 -11.49 -1.27
N LEU A 240 -10.87 -11.13 -2.38
CA LEU A 240 -11.42 -12.08 -3.36
C LEU A 240 -10.50 -12.36 -4.55
N VAL A 241 -9.51 -11.51 -4.81
CA VAL A 241 -8.60 -11.69 -5.95
C VAL A 241 -7.16 -11.80 -5.49
N ALA A 242 -6.72 -10.89 -4.63
CA ALA A 242 -5.31 -10.87 -4.23
C ALA A 242 -4.91 -12.08 -3.38
N ILE A 243 -5.76 -12.53 -2.44
CA ILE A 243 -5.45 -13.69 -1.59
C ILE A 243 -5.24 -14.98 -2.39
N PRO A 244 -6.16 -15.40 -3.29
CA PRO A 244 -5.94 -16.57 -4.15
C PRO A 244 -4.62 -16.55 -4.90
N MET A 245 -4.17 -15.38 -5.35
CA MET A 245 -2.89 -15.22 -6.04
C MET A 245 -1.68 -15.29 -5.09
N GLN A 246 -1.83 -14.84 -3.83
CA GLN A 246 -0.75 -14.81 -2.84
C GLN A 246 -0.48 -16.17 -2.21
N VAL A 247 -1.51 -16.98 -1.94
CA VAL A 247 -1.37 -18.30 -1.30
C VAL A 247 -0.27 -19.18 -1.91
N PRO A 248 -0.23 -19.45 -3.23
CA PRO A 248 0.82 -20.26 -3.81
C PRO A 248 2.20 -19.58 -3.77
N LEU A 249 2.26 -18.25 -3.77
CA LEU A 249 3.51 -17.49 -3.67
C LEU A 249 4.10 -17.49 -2.26
N ILE A 250 3.28 -17.71 -1.24
CA ILE A 250 3.74 -17.91 0.14
C ILE A 250 4.27 -19.33 0.27
N TRP A 251 3.44 -20.32 -0.07
CA TRP A 251 3.79 -21.72 0.12
C TRP A 251 4.93 -22.17 -0.80
N GLY A 252 5.02 -21.65 -2.03
CA GLY A 252 6.09 -21.99 -2.97
C GLY A 252 7.49 -21.53 -2.52
N VAL A 253 7.59 -20.55 -1.63
CA VAL A 253 8.87 -20.11 -1.03
C VAL A 253 9.26 -21.01 0.14
N VAL A 254 8.28 -21.55 0.86
CA VAL A 254 8.50 -22.40 2.05
C VAL A 254 8.70 -23.87 1.66
N ILE A 255 8.01 -24.33 0.61
CA ILE A 255 7.87 -25.75 0.26
C ILE A 255 8.55 -26.03 -1.07
N LYS A 256 9.70 -26.71 -1.00
CA LYS A 256 10.48 -27.14 -2.16
C LYS A 256 9.80 -28.21 -3.02
N LYS A 257 9.13 -29.17 -2.39
CA LYS A 257 8.55 -30.35 -3.06
C LYS A 257 7.11 -30.11 -3.52
N THR A 258 6.95 -29.25 -4.52
CA THR A 258 5.65 -28.84 -5.04
C THR A 258 5.54 -29.15 -6.55
N PRO A 259 4.43 -29.74 -7.05
CA PRO A 259 4.23 -29.91 -8.49
C PRO A 259 4.14 -28.55 -9.23
N ASP A 260 4.70 -28.44 -10.45
CA ASP A 260 4.67 -27.18 -11.22
C ASP A 260 3.25 -26.68 -11.54
N TRP A 261 2.28 -27.59 -11.68
CA TRP A 261 0.88 -27.23 -11.93
C TRP A 261 0.14 -26.72 -10.68
N ALA A 262 0.65 -26.98 -9.48
CA ALA A 262 -0.04 -26.71 -8.22
C ALA A 262 -0.36 -25.24 -8.05
N CYS A 263 0.55 -24.34 -8.42
CA CYS A 263 0.36 -22.90 -8.34
C CYS A 263 -0.86 -22.46 -9.16
N TRP A 264 -0.93 -22.86 -10.44
CA TRP A 264 -2.04 -22.49 -11.33
C TRP A 264 -3.37 -23.08 -10.88
N ALA A 265 -3.39 -24.35 -10.46
CA ALA A 265 -4.60 -24.99 -9.98
C ALA A 265 -5.08 -24.36 -8.66
N THR A 266 -4.17 -23.94 -7.77
CA THR A 266 -4.52 -23.24 -6.52
C THR A 266 -5.15 -21.88 -6.81
N ILE A 267 -4.61 -21.12 -7.78
CA ILE A 267 -5.18 -19.84 -8.20
C ILE A 267 -6.57 -20.05 -8.80
N ALA A 268 -6.71 -21.01 -9.72
CA ALA A 268 -7.99 -21.31 -10.35
C ALA A 268 -9.04 -21.69 -9.31
N LEU A 269 -8.71 -22.61 -8.39
CA LEU A 269 -9.59 -23.01 -7.30
C LEU A 269 -9.94 -21.82 -6.40
N GLY A 270 -8.96 -21.03 -5.97
CA GLY A 270 -9.20 -19.88 -5.09
C GLY A 270 -10.06 -18.79 -5.76
N LEU A 271 -9.89 -18.53 -7.05
CA LEU A 271 -10.75 -17.60 -7.78
C LEU A 271 -12.17 -18.16 -7.94
N THR A 272 -12.32 -19.46 -8.20
CA THR A 272 -13.64 -20.11 -8.21
C THR A 272 -14.29 -20.04 -6.82
N THR A 273 -13.55 -20.34 -5.75
CA THR A 273 -14.01 -20.21 -4.37
C THR A 273 -14.42 -18.78 -4.07
N SER A 274 -13.65 -17.79 -4.48
CA SER A 274 -13.99 -16.37 -4.32
C SER A 274 -15.28 -15.98 -5.02
N PHE A 275 -15.48 -16.47 -6.23
CA PHE A 275 -16.73 -16.29 -6.97
C PHE A 275 -17.92 -16.94 -6.25
N LEU A 276 -17.75 -18.18 -5.77
CA LEU A 276 -18.80 -18.89 -5.02
C LEU A 276 -19.12 -18.21 -3.69
N VAL A 277 -18.11 -17.76 -2.94
CA VAL A 277 -18.30 -17.01 -1.68
C VAL A 277 -19.09 -15.74 -1.95
N LYS A 278 -18.71 -14.96 -2.97
CA LYS A 278 -19.42 -13.73 -3.33
C LYS A 278 -20.86 -13.98 -3.79
N THR A 279 -21.11 -15.10 -4.47
CA THR A 279 -22.43 -15.42 -5.04
C THR A 279 -23.38 -16.06 -4.02
N PHE A 280 -22.89 -16.97 -3.18
CA PHE A 280 -23.72 -17.82 -2.32
C PHE A 280 -23.59 -17.54 -0.83
N LEU A 281 -22.43 -17.07 -0.35
CA LEU A 281 -22.18 -16.79 1.06
C LEU A 281 -22.39 -15.31 1.37
N THR A 282 -23.57 -14.81 1.01
CA THR A 282 -23.99 -13.44 1.35
C THR A 282 -24.36 -13.34 2.83
N ALA A 283 -24.40 -12.10 3.35
CA ALA A 283 -24.86 -11.85 4.72
C ALA A 283 -26.28 -12.39 4.97
N GLU A 284 -27.15 -12.37 3.95
CA GLU A 284 -28.50 -12.95 3.99
C GLU A 284 -28.47 -14.48 4.16
N PHE A 285 -27.55 -15.16 3.49
CA PHE A 285 -27.36 -16.60 3.67
C PHE A 285 -26.95 -16.92 5.11
N LEU A 286 -26.04 -16.14 5.69
CA LEU A 286 -25.63 -16.30 7.10
C LEU A 286 -26.76 -16.01 8.07
N GLN A 287 -27.56 -14.97 7.79
CA GLN A 287 -28.72 -14.64 8.60
C GLN A 287 -29.70 -15.81 8.66
N LYS A 288 -29.98 -16.41 7.49
CA LYS A 288 -30.84 -17.59 7.38
C LYS A 288 -30.23 -18.83 8.04
N ALA A 289 -28.93 -19.06 7.85
CA ALA A 289 -28.22 -20.22 8.42
C ALA A 289 -28.13 -20.15 9.95
N LEU A 290 -27.99 -18.95 10.51
CA LEU A 290 -27.87 -18.70 11.95
C LEU A 290 -29.23 -18.43 12.62
N ASN A 291 -30.34 -18.50 11.89
CA ASN A 291 -31.70 -18.21 12.36
C ASN A 291 -31.81 -16.86 13.10
N LEU A 292 -31.15 -15.82 12.58
CA LEU A 292 -31.16 -14.50 13.20
C LEU A 292 -32.47 -13.77 12.87
N THR A 293 -33.15 -13.28 13.92
CA THR A 293 -34.42 -12.55 13.81
C THR A 293 -34.25 -11.13 13.29
N GLU A 294 -33.06 -10.53 13.46
CA GLU A 294 -32.74 -9.20 12.94
C GLU A 294 -31.74 -9.29 11.78
N PRO A 295 -31.90 -8.48 10.73
CA PRO A 295 -30.95 -8.41 9.63
C PRO A 295 -29.65 -7.76 10.10
N PHE A 296 -28.52 -8.20 9.54
CA PHE A 296 -27.25 -7.53 9.73
C PHE A 296 -27.33 -6.10 9.19
N SER A 297 -26.73 -5.15 9.92
CA SER A 297 -26.46 -3.83 9.41
C SER A 297 -25.55 -3.90 8.16
N GLY A 298 -25.59 -2.88 7.29
CA GLY A 298 -24.74 -2.85 6.09
C GLY A 298 -23.24 -3.00 6.39
N ARG A 299 -22.80 -2.51 7.56
CA ARG A 299 -21.41 -2.65 8.03
C ARG A 299 -21.11 -4.07 8.49
N GLU A 300 -21.96 -4.68 9.31
CA GLU A 300 -21.85 -6.09 9.71
C GLU A 300 -21.79 -7.01 8.49
N ALA A 301 -22.67 -6.78 7.51
CA ALA A 301 -22.71 -7.55 6.27
C ALA A 301 -21.41 -7.42 5.47
N SER A 302 -20.85 -6.21 5.33
CA SER A 302 -19.58 -5.98 4.65
C SER A 302 -18.42 -6.69 5.35
N ASP A 303 -18.31 -6.51 6.68
CA ASP A 303 -17.24 -7.09 7.50
C ASP A 303 -17.29 -8.62 7.51
N LEU A 304 -18.48 -9.22 7.66
CA LEU A 304 -18.66 -10.67 7.61
C LEU A 304 -18.33 -11.24 6.24
N THR A 305 -18.77 -10.59 5.16
CA THR A 305 -18.46 -11.02 3.79
C THR A 305 -16.94 -11.01 3.56
N MET A 306 -16.26 -9.98 4.06
CA MET A 306 -14.81 -9.89 3.96
C MET A 306 -14.11 -10.95 4.82
N ILE A 307 -14.55 -11.17 6.08
CA ILE A 307 -14.03 -12.21 6.97
C ILE A 307 -14.10 -13.57 6.29
N LEU A 308 -15.29 -13.94 5.79
CA LEU A 308 -15.49 -15.22 5.11
C LEU A 308 -14.64 -15.33 3.85
N GLY A 309 -14.60 -14.27 3.04
CA GLY A 309 -13.78 -14.21 1.84
C GLY A 309 -12.31 -14.50 2.13
N VAL A 310 -11.74 -13.87 3.15
CA VAL A 310 -10.35 -14.09 3.56
C VAL A 310 -10.16 -15.51 4.10
N VAL A 311 -10.95 -15.91 5.10
CA VAL A 311 -10.76 -17.19 5.81
C VAL A 311 -10.94 -18.36 4.87
N ILE A 312 -12.00 -18.36 4.05
CA ILE A 312 -12.31 -19.46 3.14
C ILE A 312 -11.24 -19.55 2.05
N ASN A 313 -10.86 -18.44 1.41
CA ASN A 313 -9.84 -18.49 0.36
C ASN A 313 -8.47 -18.91 0.88
N LEU A 314 -8.06 -18.39 2.04
CA LEU A 314 -6.80 -18.77 2.66
C LEU A 314 -6.82 -20.26 3.04
N THR A 315 -7.91 -20.75 3.62
CA THR A 315 -8.04 -22.14 4.07
C THR A 315 -8.13 -23.10 2.89
N VAL A 316 -9.03 -22.86 1.93
CA VAL A 316 -9.22 -23.71 0.75
C VAL A 316 -7.97 -23.70 -0.13
N GLY A 317 -7.43 -22.51 -0.42
CA GLY A 317 -6.21 -22.38 -1.22
C GLY A 317 -5.01 -23.07 -0.57
N SER A 318 -4.78 -22.85 0.74
CA SER A 318 -3.66 -23.47 1.45
C SER A 318 -3.85 -24.98 1.57
N SER A 319 -5.05 -25.45 1.91
CA SER A 319 -5.35 -26.88 2.03
C SER A 319 -5.13 -27.59 0.70
N PHE A 320 -5.58 -26.99 -0.41
CA PHE A 320 -5.38 -27.54 -1.74
C PHE A 320 -3.90 -27.54 -2.14
N PHE A 321 -3.19 -26.43 -1.93
CA PHE A 321 -1.76 -26.35 -2.25
C PHE A 321 -0.97 -27.39 -1.47
N LEU A 322 -1.22 -27.53 -0.16
CA LEU A 322 -0.57 -28.53 0.68
C LEU A 322 -0.95 -29.96 0.26
N PHE A 323 -2.21 -30.20 -0.09
CA PHE A 323 -2.64 -31.50 -0.60
C PHE A 323 -1.96 -31.86 -1.93
N SER A 324 -1.73 -30.87 -2.79
CA SER A 324 -1.05 -31.07 -4.08
C SER A 324 0.36 -31.67 -3.93
N MET A 325 1.02 -31.45 -2.79
CA MET A 325 2.34 -32.05 -2.48
C MET A 325 2.30 -33.58 -2.56
N ARG A 326 1.16 -34.21 -2.29
CA ARG A 326 1.01 -35.67 -2.37
C ARG A 326 1.22 -36.21 -3.79
N PHE A 327 1.07 -35.35 -4.79
CA PHE A 327 1.26 -35.64 -6.21
C PHE A 327 2.60 -35.15 -6.75
N TYR A 328 3.51 -34.72 -5.87
CA TYR A 328 4.86 -34.33 -6.27
C TYR A 328 5.58 -35.51 -6.93
N LYS A 329 6.20 -35.21 -8.07
CA LYS A 329 7.13 -36.08 -8.77
C LYS A 329 8.42 -35.30 -8.95
N GLU A 330 9.55 -36.00 -8.86
CA GLU A 330 10.84 -35.35 -9.13
C GLU A 330 10.82 -34.79 -10.56
N PRO A 331 11.13 -33.50 -10.72
CA PRO A 331 11.14 -32.88 -12.04
C PRO A 331 12.37 -33.34 -12.84
N GLU A 332 12.37 -33.05 -14.14
CA GLU A 332 13.53 -33.32 -14.99
C GLU A 332 14.81 -32.68 -14.43
N ALA A 333 15.97 -33.27 -14.71
CA ALA A 333 17.25 -32.88 -14.08
C ALA A 333 17.53 -31.37 -14.11
N LYS A 334 17.28 -30.71 -15.25
CA LYS A 334 17.45 -29.26 -15.39
C LYS A 334 16.51 -28.47 -14.47
N ARG A 335 15.25 -28.89 -14.38
CA ARG A 335 14.24 -28.22 -13.54
C ARG A 335 14.52 -28.45 -12.06
N ALA A 336 15.00 -29.64 -11.69
CA ALA A 336 15.45 -29.93 -10.33
C ALA A 336 16.60 -28.99 -9.93
N GLU A 337 17.58 -28.80 -10.80
CA GLU A 337 18.71 -27.88 -10.57
C GLU A 337 18.26 -26.43 -10.40
N GLU A 338 17.31 -25.95 -11.22
CA GLU A 338 16.73 -24.61 -11.07
C GLU A 338 16.06 -24.41 -9.71
N VAL A 339 15.27 -25.40 -9.27
CA VAL A 339 14.59 -25.36 -7.96
C VAL A 339 15.62 -25.39 -6.83
N ASP A 340 16.63 -26.24 -6.93
CA ASP A 340 17.68 -26.35 -5.93
C ASP A 340 18.47 -25.04 -5.80
N THR A 341 18.83 -24.44 -6.93
CA THR A 341 19.50 -23.14 -6.99
C THR A 341 18.65 -22.04 -6.36
N LEU A 342 17.33 -22.00 -6.63
CA LEU A 342 16.43 -21.04 -6.01
C LEU A 342 16.44 -21.17 -4.48
N PHE A 343 16.30 -22.38 -3.95
CA PHE A 343 16.29 -22.61 -2.50
C PHE A 343 17.65 -22.36 -1.84
N GLN A 344 18.76 -22.63 -2.54
CA GLN A 344 20.09 -22.25 -2.08
C GLN A 344 20.22 -20.72 -2.01
N ASN A 345 19.82 -20.00 -3.06
CA ASN A 345 19.87 -18.54 -3.11
C ASN A 345 18.99 -17.90 -2.03
N LEU A 346 17.80 -18.44 -1.75
CA LEU A 346 16.92 -17.95 -0.68
C LEU A 346 17.56 -18.03 0.71
N ASN A 347 18.44 -19.00 0.94
CA ASN A 347 19.14 -19.21 2.21
C ASN A 347 20.54 -18.57 2.25
N THR A 348 20.98 -17.98 1.14
CA THR A 348 22.31 -17.37 1.04
C THR A 348 22.22 -15.88 1.31
N GLU A 349 23.05 -15.39 2.23
CA GLU A 349 23.10 -13.97 2.54
C GLU A 349 23.72 -13.18 1.38
N VAL A 350 23.11 -12.05 1.04
CA VAL A 350 23.65 -11.13 0.04
C VAL A 350 24.60 -10.17 0.75
N VAL A 351 25.88 -10.22 0.38
CA VAL A 351 26.94 -9.35 0.91
C VAL A 351 27.34 -8.35 -0.17
N SER A 352 27.40 -7.07 0.18
CA SER A 352 27.76 -6.00 -0.77
C SER A 352 29.28 -5.91 -0.95
N GLY A 353 29.71 -5.65 -2.19
CA GLY A 353 31.11 -5.32 -2.52
C GLY A 353 31.42 -3.83 -2.39
N ASP A 354 32.70 -3.46 -2.43
CA ASP A 354 33.19 -2.09 -2.17
C ASP A 354 32.67 -1.05 -3.19
N GLU A 355 32.44 -1.44 -4.45
CA GLU A 355 31.97 -0.56 -5.54
C GLU A 355 30.58 0.07 -5.27
N VAL A 356 29.74 -0.57 -4.45
CA VAL A 356 28.39 -0.08 -4.14
C VAL A 356 28.44 1.22 -3.31
N SER A 357 29.53 1.44 -2.58
CA SER A 357 29.67 2.58 -1.67
C SER A 357 29.72 3.94 -2.38
N GLU A 358 30.27 4.01 -3.59
CA GLU A 358 30.39 5.27 -4.35
C GLU A 358 29.04 5.71 -4.91
N VAL A 359 28.25 4.75 -5.42
CA VAL A 359 26.88 4.98 -5.88
C VAL A 359 26.01 5.45 -4.72
N ASP A 360 26.09 4.80 -3.55
CA ASP A 360 25.35 5.21 -2.35
C ASP A 360 25.64 6.67 -1.95
N ARG A 361 26.91 7.08 -2.00
CA ARG A 361 27.32 8.47 -1.69
C ARG A 361 26.72 9.46 -2.68
N SER A 362 26.78 9.16 -3.97
CA SER A 362 26.20 10.01 -5.02
C SER A 362 24.69 10.18 -4.82
N GLN A 363 23.98 9.08 -4.57
CA GLN A 363 22.55 9.08 -4.32
C GLN A 363 22.19 9.85 -3.04
N SER A 364 22.91 9.62 -1.94
CA SER A 364 22.70 10.30 -0.67
C SER A 364 22.94 11.82 -0.80
N LYS A 365 23.97 12.22 -1.55
CA LYS A 365 24.24 13.63 -1.86
C LYS A 365 23.11 14.27 -2.68
N ALA A 366 22.64 13.59 -3.72
CA ALA A 366 21.53 14.07 -4.56
C ALA A 366 20.25 14.26 -3.74
N LEU A 367 19.87 13.25 -2.95
CA LEU A 367 18.70 13.33 -2.06
C LEU A 367 18.86 14.41 -0.99
N GLY A 368 20.07 14.60 -0.45
CA GLY A 368 20.37 15.66 0.51
C GLY A 368 20.18 17.06 -0.08
N ILE A 369 20.65 17.28 -1.31
CA ILE A 369 20.46 18.56 -2.03
C ILE A 369 18.99 18.79 -2.35
N LEU A 370 18.28 17.79 -2.87
CA LEU A 370 16.84 17.89 -3.16
C LEU A 370 16.04 18.20 -1.89
N SER A 371 16.33 17.52 -0.79
CA SER A 371 15.72 17.78 0.52
C SER A 371 15.99 19.21 1.00
N ALA A 372 17.20 19.73 0.78
CA ALA A 372 17.53 21.10 1.13
C ALA A 372 16.77 22.12 0.28
N ILE A 373 16.65 21.90 -1.03
CA ILE A 373 15.88 22.76 -1.94
C ILE A 373 14.41 22.80 -1.53
N TYR A 374 13.79 21.63 -1.30
CA TYR A 374 12.40 21.54 -0.88
C TYR A 374 12.20 22.15 0.52
N GLY A 375 13.12 21.89 1.45
CA GLY A 375 13.09 22.47 2.80
C GLY A 375 13.20 23.99 2.80
N ALA A 376 14.07 24.56 1.96
CA ALA A 376 14.18 26.00 1.77
C ALA A 376 12.90 26.58 1.15
N PHE A 377 12.35 25.94 0.12
CA PHE A 377 11.10 26.36 -0.50
C PHE A 377 9.93 26.37 0.50
N VAL A 378 9.72 25.27 1.23
CA VAL A 378 8.66 25.16 2.26
C VAL A 378 8.91 26.14 3.40
N GLY A 379 10.16 26.36 3.81
CA GLY A 379 10.53 27.34 4.83
C GLY A 379 10.24 28.77 4.41
N LEU A 380 10.51 29.14 3.15
CA LEU A 380 10.20 30.46 2.59
C LEU A 380 8.69 30.74 2.55
N MET A 381 7.85 29.70 2.47
CA MET A 381 6.40 29.88 2.56
C MET A 381 5.93 30.39 3.93
N ALA A 382 6.79 30.40 4.96
CA ALA A 382 6.50 31.07 6.23
C ALA A 382 6.34 32.59 6.10
N VAL A 383 6.80 33.19 4.99
CA VAL A 383 6.61 34.61 4.67
C VAL A 383 5.17 34.92 4.26
N LEU A 384 4.41 33.92 3.81
CA LEU A 384 3.02 34.10 3.40
C LEU A 384 2.18 34.69 4.56
N PRO A 385 1.20 35.56 4.25
CA PRO A 385 0.36 36.22 5.26
C PRO A 385 -0.59 35.22 5.92
N ASN A 386 -0.06 34.47 6.89
CA ASN A 386 -0.77 33.56 7.78
C ASN A 386 -0.61 34.01 9.24
N PRO A 387 -1.49 33.57 10.16
CA PRO A 387 -1.28 33.71 11.60
C PRO A 387 0.05 33.10 12.05
N THR A 388 0.57 33.51 13.20
CA THR A 388 1.88 33.05 13.72
C THR A 388 1.99 31.53 13.76
N SER A 389 0.93 30.83 14.15
CA SER A 389 0.89 29.35 14.14
C SER A 389 1.10 28.77 12.74
N GLY A 390 0.47 29.37 11.72
CA GLY A 390 0.64 28.94 10.33
C GLY A 390 2.05 29.16 9.80
N ARG A 391 2.67 30.30 10.13
CA ARG A 391 4.07 30.58 9.77
C ARG A 391 5.04 29.62 10.46
N LEU A 392 4.81 29.35 11.74
CA LEU A 392 5.58 28.37 12.51
C LEU A 392 5.44 26.95 11.94
N ALA A 393 4.26 26.58 11.42
CA ALA A 393 4.08 25.29 10.76
C ALA A 393 4.94 25.15 9.50
N PHE A 394 5.01 26.18 8.64
CA PHE A 394 5.91 26.18 7.48
C PHE A 394 7.38 26.11 7.89
N ALA A 395 7.78 26.88 8.92
CA ALA A 395 9.13 26.84 9.46
C ALA A 395 9.48 25.45 10.02
N PHE A 396 8.55 24.81 10.74
CA PHE A 396 8.70 23.45 11.23
C PHE A 396 8.91 22.47 10.07
N CYS A 397 8.00 22.42 9.10
CA CYS A 397 8.13 21.53 7.94
C CYS A 397 9.45 21.75 7.19
N GLY A 398 9.77 23.01 6.87
CA GLY A 398 11.03 23.36 6.20
C GLY A 398 12.27 22.93 7.00
N SER A 399 12.26 23.13 8.32
CA SER A 399 13.37 22.73 9.20
C SER A 399 13.59 21.23 9.23
N VAL A 400 12.52 20.42 9.26
CA VAL A 400 12.61 18.96 9.22
C VAL A 400 13.27 18.49 7.92
N LEU A 401 12.85 19.03 6.78
CA LEU A 401 13.44 18.70 5.48
C LEU A 401 14.93 19.13 5.40
N LEU A 402 15.26 20.31 5.90
CA LEU A 402 16.64 20.81 5.94
C LEU A 402 17.54 19.94 6.83
N LEU A 403 17.04 19.52 8.00
CA LEU A 403 17.78 18.64 8.92
C LEU A 403 18.05 17.26 8.32
N ILE A 404 17.04 16.66 7.68
CA ILE A 404 17.20 15.37 7.00
C ILE A 404 18.14 15.53 5.80
N GLY A 405 17.96 16.59 5.01
CA GLY A 405 18.83 16.89 3.86
C GLY A 405 20.29 17.07 4.26
N TRP A 406 20.54 17.80 5.36
CA TRP A 406 21.87 17.95 5.94
C TRP A 406 22.44 16.61 6.42
N GLY A 407 21.63 15.76 7.06
CA GLY A 407 22.03 14.43 7.49
C GLY A 407 22.50 13.54 6.34
N LEU A 408 21.73 13.52 5.25
CA LEU A 408 22.07 12.78 4.02
C LEU A 408 23.33 13.34 3.35
N TRP A 409 23.41 14.66 3.17
CA TRP A 409 24.58 15.30 2.59
C TRP A 409 25.85 15.04 3.42
N LYS A 410 25.76 15.13 4.75
CA LYS A 410 26.87 14.80 5.65
C LYS A 410 27.27 13.32 5.58
N SER A 411 26.30 12.41 5.40
CA SER A 411 26.56 10.98 5.22
C SER A 411 27.35 10.71 3.93
N SER A 412 27.12 11.49 2.87
CA SER A 412 27.85 11.34 1.60
C SER A 412 29.35 11.70 1.68
N GLY A 413 29.74 12.55 2.64
CA GLY A 413 31.11 13.06 2.78
C GLY A 413 32.01 12.29 3.77
N LYS A 414 31.49 11.32 4.53
CA LYS A 414 32.33 10.52 5.42
C LYS A 414 33.06 9.43 4.64
N ASN A 415 34.40 9.47 4.65
CA ASN A 415 35.20 8.28 4.41
C ASN A 415 35.01 7.34 5.61
N ARG A 416 34.18 6.31 5.42
CA ARG A 416 34.12 5.15 6.30
C ARG A 416 34.85 4.01 5.64
#